data_AF-A0A350YUU8-F1
#
_entry.id   AF-A0A350YUU8-F1
#
_cell.length_a   1.000
_cell.length_b   1.000
_cell.length_c   1.000
_cell.angle_alpha   90.00
_cell.angle_beta   90.00
_cell.angle_gamma   90.00
#
_symmetry.space_group_name_H-M   'P 1'
#
loop_
_entity.id
_entity.type
_entity.pdbx_description
1 polymer ?
#
loop_
_entity_poly.entity_id
_entity_poly.type
_entity_poly.pdbx_seq_one_letter_code
_entity_poly.pdbx_strand_id
1 'polypeptide(L)'
;MSKENRQKARVDEPKAKAGIGAFNELLSNEPVDFMPVILYKATWEVLTGGKAERSIRVYFGLRPGAHDKSIVEMIAVGTSPDEKGTHRDRLDKIIVLGESVREISQSPEVWKESRRNWKDWQKRFKKPSNDGGRDENLLPNAVLLNQDVLWSLFGEEKVESLSLQPEMDMEVSLLMVSDSEDGANGYYNFAKPCPPYCDTSSDLL
;
A
#
# COMPACT_ATOMS: atom_id res chain seq x y z
N MET A 1 13.39 11.99 -14.09
CA MET A 1 13.68 12.65 -12.79
C MET A 1 15.20 12.64 -12.55
N SER A 2 15.80 13.49 -11.69
CA SER A 2 17.25 13.35 -11.40
C SER A 2 17.49 12.12 -10.50
N LYS A 3 18.65 11.46 -10.63
CA LYS A 3 19.10 10.35 -9.76
C LYS A 3 18.97 10.65 -8.26
N GLU A 4 18.93 11.94 -7.90
CA GLU A 4 18.85 12.46 -6.54
C GLU A 4 17.54 12.12 -5.81
N ASN A 5 16.39 12.19 -6.50
CA ASN A 5 15.09 11.87 -5.87
C ASN A 5 14.95 10.36 -5.58
N ARG A 6 15.57 9.50 -6.40
CA ARG A 6 15.64 8.05 -6.15
C ARG A 6 16.50 7.72 -4.94
N GLN A 7 17.65 8.40 -4.79
CA GLN A 7 18.50 8.24 -3.60
C GLN A 7 17.77 8.67 -2.33
N LYS A 8 16.96 9.72 -2.38
CA LYS A 8 16.13 10.16 -1.24
C LYS A 8 15.02 9.16 -0.88
N ALA A 9 14.52 8.40 -1.85
CA ALA A 9 13.54 7.37 -1.64
C ALA A 9 14.15 6.02 -1.21
N ARG A 10 15.45 5.77 -1.37
CA ARG A 10 16.03 4.46 -1.03
C ARG A 10 16.06 4.26 0.49
N VAL A 11 15.71 3.06 0.95
CA VAL A 11 15.84 2.63 2.34
C VAL A 11 17.03 1.69 2.46
N ASP A 12 17.80 1.84 3.53
CA ASP A 12 18.85 0.89 3.86
C ASP A 12 18.24 -0.47 4.19
N GLU A 13 18.78 -1.55 3.61
CA GLU A 13 18.28 -2.91 3.79
C GLU A 13 18.10 -3.32 5.27
N PRO A 14 19.02 -3.00 6.20
CA PRO A 14 18.81 -3.30 7.62
C PRO A 14 17.57 -2.60 8.21
N LYS A 15 17.33 -1.34 7.81
CA LYS A 15 16.15 -0.58 8.27
C LYS A 15 14.86 -1.18 7.70
N ALA A 16 14.86 -1.52 6.42
CA ALA A 16 13.74 -2.21 5.77
C ALA A 16 13.41 -3.54 6.47
N LYS A 17 14.43 -4.38 6.72
CA LYS A 17 14.25 -5.67 7.41
C LYS A 17 13.73 -5.49 8.84
N ALA A 18 14.20 -4.46 9.55
CA ALA A 18 13.71 -4.15 10.88
C ALA A 18 12.22 -3.77 10.86
N GLY A 19 11.80 -2.92 9.93
CA GLY A 19 10.38 -2.52 9.79
C GLY A 19 9.45 -3.68 9.41
N ILE A 20 9.88 -4.56 8.50
CA ILE A 20 9.15 -5.79 8.16
C ILE A 20 9.07 -6.73 9.39
N GLY A 21 10.16 -6.84 10.15
CA GLY A 21 10.20 -7.64 11.38
C GLY A 21 9.23 -7.13 12.44
N ALA A 22 9.23 -5.83 12.70
CA ALA A 22 8.32 -5.18 13.65
C ALA A 22 6.85 -5.38 13.26
N PHE A 23 6.55 -5.31 11.96
CA PHE A 23 5.21 -5.59 11.45
C PHE A 23 4.78 -7.06 11.68
N ASN A 24 5.66 -8.02 11.42
CA ASN A 24 5.38 -9.43 11.68
C ASN A 24 5.16 -9.70 13.18
N GLU A 25 5.87 -8.99 14.05
CA GLU A 25 5.65 -9.06 15.50
C GLU A 25 4.27 -8.53 15.89
N LEU A 26 3.85 -7.38 15.34
CA LEU A 26 2.51 -6.82 15.55
C LEU A 26 1.41 -7.83 15.20
N LEU A 27 1.55 -8.54 14.08
CA LEU A 27 0.53 -9.48 13.60
C LEU A 27 0.63 -10.89 14.18
N SER A 28 1.68 -11.21 14.93
CA SER A 28 1.98 -12.58 15.39
C SER A 28 0.85 -13.27 16.17
N ASN A 29 -0.01 -12.48 16.82
CA ASN A 29 -1.14 -12.98 17.62
C ASN A 29 -2.52 -12.68 17.01
N GLU A 30 -2.56 -12.10 15.81
CA GLU A 30 -3.80 -11.74 15.16
C GLU A 30 -4.24 -12.86 14.20
N PRO A 31 -5.55 -13.17 14.13
CA PRO A 31 -6.08 -14.14 13.16
C PRO A 31 -6.20 -13.50 11.77
N VAL A 32 -5.16 -12.80 11.32
CA VAL A 32 -5.11 -12.14 10.01
C VAL A 32 -3.85 -12.53 9.26
N ASP A 33 -4.01 -12.85 7.99
CA ASP A 33 -2.90 -13.08 7.07
C ASP A 33 -2.69 -11.80 6.24
N PHE A 34 -1.58 -11.10 6.46
CA PHE A 34 -1.18 -9.91 5.70
C PHE A 34 0.13 -10.20 4.97
N MET A 35 -0.01 -10.62 3.72
CA MET A 35 1.11 -11.08 2.90
C MET A 35 1.60 -9.96 1.96
N PRO A 36 2.90 -9.97 1.58
CA PRO A 36 3.37 -9.19 0.46
C PRO A 36 2.58 -9.46 -0.83
N VAL A 37 2.42 -8.44 -1.67
CA VAL A 37 1.74 -8.57 -2.98
C VAL A 37 2.62 -8.07 -4.11
N ILE A 38 2.48 -8.66 -5.29
CA ILE A 38 3.21 -8.22 -6.48
C ILE A 38 2.40 -7.16 -7.24
N LEU A 39 3.03 -6.02 -7.50
CA LEU A 39 2.57 -4.99 -8.42
C LEU A 39 3.29 -5.18 -9.76
N TYR A 40 2.56 -5.62 -10.78
CA TYR A 40 3.08 -5.76 -12.13
C TYR A 40 3.06 -4.43 -12.88
N LYS A 41 4.02 -4.25 -13.80
CA LYS A 41 4.07 -3.10 -14.71
C LYS A 41 2.77 -2.91 -15.49
N ALA A 42 2.19 -3.99 -16.02
CA ALA A 42 0.92 -3.93 -16.73
C ALA A 42 -0.22 -3.37 -15.86
N THR A 43 -0.28 -3.73 -14.58
CA THR A 43 -1.25 -3.18 -13.62
C THR A 43 -1.01 -1.69 -13.40
N TRP A 44 0.25 -1.28 -13.26
CA TRP A 44 0.61 0.13 -13.14
C TRP A 44 0.22 0.93 -14.39
N GLU A 45 0.46 0.40 -15.60
CA GLU A 45 0.07 1.02 -16.86
C GLU A 45 -1.45 1.17 -16.98
N VAL A 46 -2.23 0.16 -16.55
CA VAL A 46 -3.70 0.25 -16.54
C VAL A 46 -4.19 1.34 -15.59
N LEU A 47 -3.67 1.40 -14.36
CA LEU A 47 -4.14 2.34 -13.33
C LEU A 47 -3.69 3.78 -13.61
N THR A 48 -2.47 3.95 -14.12
CA THR A 48 -1.87 5.28 -14.33
C THR A 48 -1.96 5.74 -15.79
N GLY A 49 -2.27 4.86 -16.74
CA GLY A 49 -2.09 5.17 -18.16
C GLY A 49 -0.63 5.38 -18.56
N GLY A 50 0.31 4.86 -17.77
CA GLY A 50 1.75 5.00 -17.99
C GLY A 50 2.25 6.45 -17.94
N LYS A 51 1.72 7.28 -17.03
CA LYS A 51 2.10 8.69 -16.91
C LYS A 51 2.86 8.97 -15.62
N ALA A 52 3.89 9.81 -15.70
CA ALA A 52 4.78 10.14 -14.58
C ALA A 52 4.08 10.88 -13.43
N GLU A 53 3.09 11.71 -13.73
CA GLU A 53 2.36 12.52 -12.75
C GLU A 53 1.25 11.76 -12.01
N ARG A 54 1.04 10.48 -12.35
CA ARG A 54 -0.03 9.66 -11.79
C ARG A 54 0.53 8.62 -10.83
N SER A 55 -0.21 8.38 -9.77
CA SER A 55 0.18 7.41 -8.75
C SER A 55 -0.85 6.30 -8.58
N ILE A 56 -0.59 5.42 -7.62
CA ILE A 56 -1.49 4.38 -7.17
C ILE A 56 -1.76 4.61 -5.68
N ARG A 57 -3.03 4.57 -5.30
CA ARG A 57 -3.44 4.46 -3.90
C ARG A 57 -3.85 3.02 -3.65
N VAL A 58 -3.27 2.42 -2.60
CA VAL A 58 -3.58 1.07 -2.16
C VAL A 58 -4.44 1.16 -0.91
N TYR A 59 -5.70 0.77 -1.02
CA TYR A 59 -6.60 0.59 0.11
C TYR A 59 -6.42 -0.77 0.74
N PHE A 60 -6.55 -0.82 2.06
CA PHE A 60 -6.61 -2.08 2.78
C PHE A 60 -8.06 -2.49 3.03
N GLY A 61 -8.31 -3.78 2.84
CA GLY A 61 -9.57 -4.45 3.09
C GLY A 61 -9.34 -5.73 3.89
N LEU A 62 -10.40 -6.27 4.47
CA LEU A 62 -10.38 -7.52 5.21
C LEU A 62 -11.49 -8.44 4.72
N ARG A 63 -11.11 -9.59 4.16
CA ARG A 63 -12.04 -10.62 3.70
C ARG A 63 -11.92 -11.90 4.53
N PRO A 64 -12.99 -12.72 4.60
CA PRO A 64 -12.89 -14.05 5.19
C PRO A 64 -11.83 -14.91 4.46
N GLY A 65 -11.01 -15.59 5.23
CA GLY A 65 -10.05 -16.60 4.78
C GLY A 65 -10.46 -18.00 5.24
N ALA A 66 -9.51 -18.94 5.18
CA ALA A 66 -9.71 -20.30 5.68
C ALA A 66 -9.44 -20.39 7.19
N HIS A 67 -10.06 -21.36 7.86
CA HIS A 67 -9.79 -21.69 9.27
C HIS A 67 -9.90 -20.49 10.23
N ASP A 68 -10.99 -19.72 10.13
CA ASP A 68 -11.29 -18.54 10.96
C ASP A 68 -10.27 -17.39 10.87
N LYS A 69 -9.32 -17.48 9.94
CA LYS A 69 -8.42 -16.37 9.62
C LYS A 69 -9.08 -15.42 8.63
N SER A 70 -8.81 -14.14 8.79
CA SER A 70 -9.12 -13.14 7.78
C SER A 70 -7.89 -12.88 6.90
N ILE A 71 -8.10 -12.49 5.66
CA ILE A 71 -7.01 -12.14 4.74
C ILE A 71 -7.09 -10.64 4.50
N VAL A 72 -5.97 -9.96 4.71
CA VAL A 72 -5.84 -8.55 4.33
C VAL A 72 -5.69 -8.50 2.81
N GLU A 73 -6.60 -7.78 2.16
CA GLU A 73 -6.52 -7.53 0.73
C GLU A 73 -6.02 -6.11 0.45
N MET A 74 -5.20 -5.98 -0.59
CA MET A 74 -4.70 -4.70 -1.08
C MET A 74 -5.43 -4.35 -2.37
N ILE A 75 -6.15 -3.23 -2.36
CA ILE A 75 -6.97 -2.77 -3.48
C ILE A 75 -6.35 -1.51 -4.05
N ALA A 76 -5.87 -1.58 -5.29
CA ALA A 76 -5.22 -0.49 -5.99
C ALA A 76 -6.19 0.31 -6.86
N VAL A 77 -6.09 1.63 -6.78
CA VAL A 77 -6.74 2.58 -7.69
C VAL A 77 -5.72 3.57 -8.24
N GLY A 78 -5.92 4.01 -9.48
CA GLY A 78 -5.11 5.08 -10.05
C GLY A 78 -5.45 6.42 -9.39
N THR A 79 -4.46 7.30 -9.25
CA THR A 79 -4.67 8.66 -8.73
C THR A 79 -3.97 9.72 -9.57
N SER A 80 -4.47 10.94 -9.52
CA SER A 80 -3.86 12.11 -10.15
C SER A 80 -3.95 13.33 -9.24
N PRO A 81 -2.91 14.17 -9.14
CA PRO A 81 -2.97 15.40 -8.36
C PRO A 81 -3.98 16.37 -8.99
N ASP A 82 -4.78 17.03 -8.14
CA ASP A 82 -5.55 18.20 -8.53
C ASP A 82 -4.66 19.46 -8.57
N GLU A 83 -5.25 20.62 -8.88
CA GLU A 83 -4.53 21.91 -8.94
C GLU A 83 -3.82 22.29 -7.64
N LYS A 84 -4.23 21.71 -6.50
CA LYS A 84 -3.63 21.91 -5.18
C LYS A 84 -2.59 20.84 -4.83
N GLY A 85 -2.29 19.94 -5.77
CA GLY A 85 -1.39 18.81 -5.56
C GLY A 85 -2.01 17.66 -4.75
N THR A 86 -3.33 17.68 -4.53
CA THR A 86 -4.02 16.60 -3.79
C THR A 86 -4.38 15.48 -4.75
N HIS A 87 -3.84 14.28 -4.53
CA HIS A 87 -4.14 13.10 -5.35
C HIS A 87 -5.60 12.65 -5.18
N ARG A 88 -6.37 12.73 -6.26
CA ARG A 88 -7.76 12.25 -6.36
C ARG A 88 -7.79 10.85 -6.97
N ASP A 89 -8.70 10.02 -6.48
CA ASP A 89 -8.88 8.66 -7.01
C ASP A 89 -9.57 8.69 -8.37
N ARG A 90 -9.18 7.76 -9.22
CA ARG A 90 -9.84 7.47 -10.49
C ARG A 90 -10.48 6.09 -10.37
N LEU A 91 -11.81 6.09 -10.29
CA LEU A 91 -12.61 4.90 -9.99
C LEU A 91 -13.00 4.09 -11.24
N ASP A 92 -12.47 4.46 -12.40
CA ASP A 92 -12.67 3.75 -13.67
C ASP A 92 -12.05 2.35 -13.66
N LYS A 93 -10.98 2.16 -12.87
CA LYS A 93 -10.32 0.87 -12.69
C LYS A 93 -9.96 0.65 -11.21
N ILE A 94 -10.53 -0.41 -10.64
CA ILE A 94 -10.27 -0.87 -9.27
C ILE A 94 -9.75 -2.30 -9.34
N ILE A 95 -8.57 -2.56 -8.78
CA ILE A 95 -7.85 -3.81 -8.95
C ILE A 95 -7.44 -4.38 -7.58
N VAL A 96 -7.70 -5.67 -7.34
CA VAL A 96 -7.07 -6.36 -6.21
C VAL A 96 -5.69 -6.85 -6.61
N LEU A 97 -4.71 -6.53 -5.77
CA LEU A 97 -3.35 -7.00 -5.87
C LEU A 97 -3.23 -8.39 -5.23
N GLY A 98 -2.51 -9.31 -5.88
CA GLY A 98 -2.32 -10.70 -5.43
C GLY A 98 -1.68 -11.59 -6.50
N GLU A 99 -1.63 -12.91 -6.27
CA GLU A 99 -1.02 -13.90 -7.19
C GLU A 99 -1.63 -13.89 -8.60
N SER A 100 -2.88 -13.45 -8.73
CA SER A 100 -3.50 -13.09 -10.00
C SER A 100 -4.15 -11.73 -9.82
N VAL A 101 -3.76 -10.77 -10.67
CA VAL A 101 -4.40 -9.45 -10.72
C VAL A 101 -5.84 -9.66 -11.15
N ARG A 102 -6.80 -9.36 -10.26
CA ARG A 102 -8.23 -9.45 -10.57
C ARG A 102 -8.81 -8.05 -10.60
N GLU A 103 -9.42 -7.69 -11.72
CA GLU A 103 -10.22 -6.47 -11.79
C GLU A 103 -11.49 -6.68 -10.96
N ILE A 104 -11.68 -5.92 -9.86
CA ILE A 104 -12.97 -5.93 -9.12
C ILE A 104 -13.94 -4.91 -9.73
N SER A 105 -13.94 -4.74 -11.05
CA SER A 105 -14.88 -3.80 -11.68
C SER A 105 -16.34 -4.24 -11.58
N GLN A 106 -16.64 -5.43 -11.03
CA GLN A 106 -17.97 -6.04 -11.15
C GLN A 106 -18.81 -6.13 -9.87
N SER A 107 -18.31 -5.77 -8.67
CA SER A 107 -19.20 -5.61 -7.51
C SER A 107 -18.66 -4.61 -6.48
N PRO A 108 -19.14 -3.36 -6.52
CA PRO A 108 -18.80 -2.35 -5.53
C PRO A 108 -19.09 -2.73 -4.08
N GLU A 109 -20.04 -3.62 -3.86
CA GLU A 109 -20.53 -4.04 -2.55
C GLU A 109 -19.48 -4.88 -1.82
N VAL A 110 -18.82 -5.79 -2.54
CA VAL A 110 -17.79 -6.68 -1.98
C VAL A 110 -16.61 -5.90 -1.43
N TRP A 111 -16.10 -4.90 -2.17
CA TRP A 111 -14.97 -4.12 -1.69
C TRP A 111 -15.37 -3.17 -0.54
N LYS A 112 -16.61 -2.62 -0.56
CA LYS A 112 -17.12 -1.79 0.54
C LYS A 112 -17.21 -2.57 1.84
N GLU A 113 -17.74 -3.79 1.77
CA GLU A 113 -17.81 -4.69 2.92
C GLU A 113 -16.41 -5.04 3.44
N SER A 114 -15.49 -5.38 2.55
CA SER A 114 -14.10 -5.63 2.92
C SER A 114 -13.43 -4.44 3.64
N ARG A 115 -13.59 -3.22 3.12
CA ARG A 115 -13.07 -2.01 3.77
C ARG A 115 -13.74 -1.72 5.11
N ARG A 116 -15.03 -2.03 5.25
CA ARG A 116 -15.74 -1.92 6.53
C ARG A 116 -15.16 -2.90 7.56
N ASN A 117 -14.97 -4.16 7.17
CA ASN A 117 -14.38 -5.18 8.02
C ASN A 117 -12.96 -4.78 8.47
N TRP A 118 -12.16 -4.21 7.57
CA TRP A 118 -10.86 -3.65 7.89
C TRP A 118 -10.96 -2.57 8.98
N LYS A 119 -11.81 -1.55 8.78
CA LYS A 119 -12.02 -0.47 9.76
C LYS A 119 -12.50 -1.00 11.12
N ASP A 120 -13.36 -2.02 11.12
CA ASP A 120 -13.87 -2.62 12.36
C ASP A 120 -12.79 -3.44 13.09
N TRP A 121 -11.94 -4.15 12.35
CA TRP A 121 -10.78 -4.84 12.93
C TRP A 121 -9.74 -3.86 13.50
N GLN A 122 -9.44 -2.77 12.78
CA GLN A 122 -8.51 -1.72 13.22
C GLN A 122 -8.86 -1.10 14.58
N LYS A 123 -10.15 -1.03 14.94
CA LYS A 123 -10.59 -0.49 16.25
C LYS A 123 -9.99 -1.24 17.43
N ARG A 124 -9.53 -2.49 17.24
CA ARG A 124 -8.86 -3.29 18.28
C ARG A 124 -7.52 -2.70 18.71
N PHE A 125 -6.84 -2.02 17.80
CA PHE A 125 -5.55 -1.35 18.03
C PHE A 125 -5.69 0.05 18.64
N LYS A 126 -6.92 0.59 18.68
CA LYS A 126 -7.24 1.93 19.22
C LYS A 126 -7.72 1.92 20.68
N LYS A 127 -7.44 0.86 21.45
CA LYS A 127 -7.84 0.84 22.86
C LYS A 127 -6.95 1.79 23.66
N PRO A 128 -7.53 2.77 24.41
CA PRO A 128 -6.75 3.58 25.32
C PRO A 128 -6.13 2.65 26.37
N SER A 129 -4.80 2.61 26.40
CA SER A 129 -4.09 2.01 27.53
C SER A 129 -4.30 2.93 28.72
N ASN A 130 -4.89 2.41 29.81
CA ASN A 130 -4.96 3.13 31.08
C ASN A 130 -3.57 3.38 31.70
N ASP A 131 -2.53 2.75 31.16
CA ASP A 131 -1.13 3.05 31.44
C ASP A 131 -0.56 3.93 30.33
N GLY A 132 -0.14 5.16 30.69
CA GLY A 132 0.26 6.24 29.78
C GLY A 132 1.56 5.99 29.01
N GLY A 133 1.60 4.97 28.16
CA GLY A 133 2.81 4.67 27.39
C GLY A 133 2.69 3.60 26.29
N ARG A 134 1.50 3.30 25.75
CA ARG A 134 1.43 2.56 24.48
C ARG A 134 1.04 3.52 23.37
N ASP A 135 2.00 3.76 22.48
CA ASP A 135 1.76 4.41 21.19
C ASP A 135 0.63 3.64 20.48
N GLU A 136 -0.40 4.37 20.06
CA GLU A 136 -1.49 3.79 19.28
C GLU A 136 -0.88 3.23 17.98
N ASN A 137 -0.92 1.91 17.78
CA ASN A 137 -0.46 1.36 16.51
C ASN A 137 -1.41 1.82 15.40
N LEU A 138 -0.94 2.72 14.54
CA LEU A 138 -1.74 3.32 13.48
C LEU A 138 -1.65 2.44 12.22
N LEU A 139 -2.69 1.63 12.05
CA LEU A 139 -2.98 1.00 10.77
C LEU A 139 -3.73 2.01 9.89
N PRO A 140 -3.23 2.35 8.69
CA PRO A 140 -3.95 3.28 7.82
C PRO A 140 -5.07 2.58 7.04
N ASN A 141 -5.98 3.37 6.46
CA ASN A 141 -7.01 2.85 5.55
C ASN A 141 -6.46 2.64 4.14
N ALA A 142 -5.48 3.45 3.77
CA ALA A 142 -4.86 3.42 2.47
C ALA A 142 -3.42 3.91 2.55
N VAL A 143 -2.66 3.64 1.51
CA VAL A 143 -1.31 4.17 1.35
C VAL A 143 -1.13 4.67 -0.08
N LEU A 144 -0.64 5.90 -0.24
CA LEU A 144 -0.36 6.49 -1.56
C LEU A 144 1.08 6.15 -1.94
N LEU A 145 1.26 5.34 -2.99
CA LEU A 145 2.58 5.00 -3.49
C LEU A 145 3.27 6.25 -4.07
N ASN A 146 4.59 6.28 -4.04
CA ASN A 146 5.36 7.38 -4.59
C ASN A 146 5.40 7.29 -6.13
N GLN A 147 4.72 8.22 -6.81
CA GLN A 147 4.65 8.28 -8.28
C GLN A 147 6.01 8.35 -8.95
N ASP A 148 6.95 9.06 -8.34
CA ASP A 148 8.29 9.30 -8.87
C ASP A 148 9.11 8.00 -8.89
N VAL A 149 8.96 7.18 -7.84
CA VAL A 149 9.58 5.86 -7.74
C VAL A 149 8.94 4.91 -8.75
N LEU A 150 7.62 4.89 -8.84
CA LEU A 150 6.89 4.06 -9.82
C LEU A 150 7.32 4.38 -11.25
N TRP A 151 7.41 5.66 -11.61
CA TRP A 151 7.85 6.10 -12.94
C TRP A 151 9.31 5.72 -13.22
N SER A 152 10.22 5.92 -12.26
CA SER A 152 11.62 5.51 -12.39
C SER A 152 11.74 4.01 -12.68
N LEU A 153 11.04 3.18 -11.89
CA LEU A 153 11.18 1.73 -11.99
C LEU A 153 10.46 1.15 -13.21
N PHE A 154 9.17 1.49 -13.43
CA PHE A 154 8.38 0.91 -14.52
C PHE A 154 8.57 1.63 -15.86
N GLY A 155 8.71 2.95 -15.84
CA GLY A 155 8.80 3.80 -17.03
C GLY A 155 10.23 3.90 -17.58
N GLU A 156 11.19 4.28 -16.74
CA GLU A 156 12.58 4.51 -17.15
C GLU A 156 13.39 3.20 -17.17
N GLU A 157 13.42 2.46 -16.06
CA GLU A 157 14.22 1.24 -15.89
C GLU A 157 13.53 -0.03 -16.45
N LYS A 158 12.24 0.05 -16.74
CA LYS A 158 11.43 -1.04 -17.30
C LYS A 158 11.47 -2.32 -16.46
N VAL A 159 11.48 -2.19 -15.14
CA VAL A 159 11.26 -3.31 -14.22
C VAL A 159 9.89 -3.93 -14.51
N GLU A 160 9.76 -5.26 -14.50
CA GLU A 160 8.50 -5.94 -14.83
C GLU A 160 7.53 -6.03 -13.64
N SER A 161 8.06 -6.09 -12.43
CA SER A 161 7.27 -6.21 -11.21
C SER A 161 7.99 -5.67 -9.97
N LEU A 162 7.20 -5.21 -9.01
CA LEU A 162 7.66 -4.80 -7.67
C LEU A 162 6.90 -5.60 -6.62
N SER A 163 7.57 -6.00 -5.55
CA SER A 163 6.90 -6.53 -4.36
C SER A 163 6.53 -5.40 -3.42
N LEU A 164 5.27 -5.32 -2.99
CA LEU A 164 4.79 -4.43 -1.96
C LEU A 164 4.79 -5.19 -0.63
N GLN A 165 5.75 -4.88 0.25
CA GLN A 165 5.90 -5.53 1.53
C GLN A 165 5.35 -4.65 2.66
N PRO A 166 4.46 -5.16 3.52
CA PRO A 166 4.06 -4.44 4.71
C PRO A 166 5.25 -4.21 5.64
N GLU A 167 5.36 -2.99 6.16
CA GLU A 167 6.36 -2.65 7.17
C GLU A 167 5.74 -1.77 8.27
N MET A 168 6.35 -1.78 9.45
CA MET A 168 5.95 -0.97 10.59
C MET A 168 7.14 -0.16 11.11
N ASP A 169 6.93 1.14 11.21
CA ASP A 169 7.76 2.04 12.03
C ASP A 169 6.86 2.60 13.13
N MET A 170 6.38 3.85 13.00
CA MET A 170 5.29 4.38 13.84
C MET A 170 3.89 4.04 13.31
N GLU A 171 3.75 3.89 12.00
CA GLU A 171 2.51 3.52 11.31
C GLU A 171 2.81 2.39 10.32
N VAL A 172 1.80 1.59 9.99
CA VAL A 172 1.94 0.56 8.95
C VAL A 172 1.99 1.20 7.57
N SER A 173 2.94 0.79 6.75
CA SER A 173 3.09 1.25 5.36
C SER A 173 3.43 0.10 4.41
N LEU A 174 3.70 0.42 3.14
CA LEU A 174 4.14 -0.51 2.10
C LEU A 174 5.51 -0.10 1.56
N LEU A 175 6.46 -1.01 1.68
CA LEU A 175 7.78 -0.92 1.09
C LEU A 175 7.75 -1.49 -0.33
N MET A 176 8.23 -0.73 -1.31
CA MET A 176 8.42 -1.22 -2.68
C MET A 176 9.79 -1.89 -2.78
N VAL A 177 9.80 -3.17 -3.14
CA VAL A 177 11.01 -3.98 -3.31
C VAL A 177 11.12 -4.37 -4.78
N SER A 178 12.17 -3.87 -5.45
CA SER A 178 12.53 -4.30 -6.80
C SER A 178 13.69 -5.28 -6.74
N ASP A 179 13.63 -6.34 -7.54
CA ASP A 179 14.83 -7.08 -7.91
C ASP A 179 15.63 -6.18 -8.86
N SER A 180 16.81 -5.70 -8.43
CA SER A 180 17.68 -4.94 -9.33
C SER A 180 18.52 -5.90 -10.17
N GLU A 181 18.88 -5.49 -11.39
CA GLU A 181 19.77 -6.26 -12.26
C GLU A 181 21.17 -6.48 -11.65
N ASP A 182 21.57 -5.65 -10.68
CA ASP A 182 22.84 -5.74 -9.96
C ASP A 182 22.82 -6.77 -8.80
N GLY A 183 21.73 -7.52 -8.64
CA GLY A 183 21.59 -8.56 -7.63
C GLY A 183 21.39 -8.07 -6.19
N ALA A 184 21.26 -6.76 -5.98
CA ALA A 184 20.88 -6.17 -4.70
C ALA A 184 19.43 -5.72 -4.73
N ASN A 185 18.57 -6.23 -3.86
CA ASN A 185 17.18 -5.77 -3.78
C ASN A 185 17.16 -4.27 -3.46
N GLY A 186 16.48 -3.50 -4.31
CA GLY A 186 16.24 -2.09 -4.08
C GLY A 186 15.05 -1.93 -3.15
N TYR A 187 15.27 -1.45 -1.93
CA TYR A 187 14.20 -1.06 -1.00
C TYR A 187 13.92 0.42 -1.18
N TYR A 188 12.68 0.77 -1.53
CA TYR A 188 12.29 2.16 -1.73
C TYR A 188 11.16 2.55 -0.78
N ASN A 189 11.45 3.56 0.01
CA ASN A 189 10.50 4.33 0.76
C ASN A 189 9.62 5.08 -0.23
N PHE A 190 8.33 4.80 -0.18
CA PHE A 190 7.34 5.74 0.32
C PHE A 190 6.02 5.34 -0.28
N ALA A 191 5.25 4.66 0.55
CA ALA A 191 3.83 4.80 0.52
C ALA A 191 3.51 5.71 1.74
N LYS A 192 2.86 6.88 1.54
CA LYS A 192 2.44 7.71 2.68
C LYS A 192 1.10 7.19 3.20
N PRO A 193 0.99 6.87 4.50
CA PRO A 193 -0.29 6.57 5.13
C PRO A 193 -1.33 7.64 4.78
N CYS A 194 -2.51 7.20 4.38
CA CYS A 194 -3.71 8.01 4.18
C CYS A 194 -4.71 7.54 5.25
N PRO A 195 -5.09 8.30 6.30
CA PRO A 195 -5.48 9.74 6.40
C PRO A 195 -4.68 10.54 7.47
N PRO A 196 -4.88 11.88 7.66
CA PRO A 196 -6.05 12.70 7.28
C PRO A 196 -5.94 13.46 5.95
N TYR A 197 -4.78 13.50 5.30
CA TYR A 197 -4.56 14.44 4.19
C TYR A 197 -5.10 13.99 2.81
N CYS A 198 -5.42 12.71 2.62
CA CYS A 198 -5.79 12.13 1.32
C CYS A 198 -7.25 11.65 1.22
N ASP A 199 -7.98 11.62 2.34
CA ASP A 199 -9.34 11.05 2.44
C ASP A 199 -10.46 12.09 2.24
N THR A 200 -10.15 13.38 2.06
CA THR A 200 -11.15 14.46 2.14
C THR A 200 -12.10 14.54 0.95
N SER A 201 -12.08 13.58 0.02
CA SER A 201 -12.91 13.65 -1.19
C SER A 201 -13.05 12.38 -2.02
N SER A 202 -12.62 11.23 -1.50
CA SER A 202 -12.92 9.99 -2.21
C SER A 202 -14.42 9.76 -2.05
N ASP A 203 -15.18 9.74 -3.15
CA ASP A 203 -16.60 9.33 -3.20
C ASP A 203 -16.80 7.86 -2.72
N LEU A 204 -15.72 7.21 -2.27
CA LEU A 204 -15.65 5.90 -1.65
C LEU A 204 -15.89 5.92 -0.12
N LEU A 205 -16.29 7.05 0.47
CA LEU A 205 -16.73 7.18 1.86
C LEU A 205 -18.24 7.04 2.01
#